data_AF-A0A6B1DEN7-F1
#
_entry.id   AF-A0A6B1DEN7-F1
#
_cell.length_a   1.000
_cell.length_b   1.000
_cell.length_c   1.000
_cell.angle_alpha   90.00
_cell.angle_beta   90.00
_cell.angle_gamma   90.00
#
_symmetry.space_group_name_H-M   'P 1'
#
loop_
_entity.id
_entity.type
_entity.pdbx_description
1 polymer ?
#
loop_
_entity_poly.entity_id
_entity_poly.type
_entity_poly.pdbx_seq_one_letter_code
_entity_poly.pdbx_strand_id
1 'polypeptide(L)'
;MELETTAKVSVERLRLDRGNPRLVGEATDASDEWIVARLYRSAELQELLQSIPANGYLDNEPFVVMEDDDADDHAPIALEGDRRLAALRLLREPALVR
;
A
#
# COMPACT_ATOMS: atom_id res chain seq x y z
N MET A 1 -2.42 16.03 -18.06
CA MET A 1 -2.86 15.35 -16.83
C MET A 1 -2.35 16.19 -15.67
N GLU A 2 -3.20 17.09 -15.18
CA GLU A 2 -2.85 17.99 -14.07
C GLU A 2 -2.87 17.19 -12.77
N LEU A 3 -1.70 17.00 -12.16
CA LEU A 3 -1.52 16.43 -10.82
C LEU A 3 -2.01 17.45 -9.78
N GLU A 4 -3.31 17.69 -9.64
CA GLU A 4 -3.77 18.88 -8.87
C GLU A 4 -4.90 18.66 -7.87
N THR A 5 -5.43 17.44 -7.68
CA THR A 5 -6.49 17.25 -6.66
C THR A 5 -6.37 15.93 -5.90
N THR A 6 -6.51 16.02 -4.58
CA THR A 6 -6.60 14.86 -3.69
C THR A 6 -8.05 14.39 -3.62
N ALA A 7 -8.25 13.07 -3.68
CA ALA A 7 -9.58 12.46 -3.60
C ALA A 7 -9.57 11.26 -2.66
N LYS A 8 -10.74 10.94 -2.09
CA LYS A 8 -10.93 9.70 -1.33
C LYS A 8 -11.09 8.55 -2.32
N VAL A 9 -10.24 7.54 -2.19
CA VAL A 9 -10.23 6.32 -3.01
C VAL A 9 -10.41 5.11 -2.09
N SER A 10 -11.06 4.06 -2.58
CA SER A 10 -11.16 2.81 -1.82
C SER A 10 -9.79 2.10 -1.80
N VAL A 11 -9.48 1.46 -0.67
CA VAL A 11 -8.18 0.81 -0.43
C VAL A 11 -7.91 -0.30 -1.46
N GLU A 12 -8.97 -0.98 -1.89
CA GLU A 12 -8.95 -2.07 -2.86
C GLU A 12 -8.58 -1.61 -4.27
N ARG A 13 -8.75 -0.33 -4.57
CA ARG A 13 -8.41 0.25 -5.89
C ARG A 13 -6.95 0.65 -6.02
N LEU A 14 -6.18 0.67 -4.93
CA LEU A 14 -4.76 1.02 -4.95
C LEU A 14 -3.92 -0.23 -4.99
N ARG A 15 -2.91 -0.28 -5.86
CA ARG A 15 -1.92 -1.36 -5.92
C ARG A 15 -0.66 -1.02 -5.14
N LEU A 16 -0.04 -2.04 -4.56
CA LEU A 16 1.28 -1.91 -3.95
C LEU A 16 2.34 -1.81 -5.05
N ASP A 17 3.29 -0.90 -4.89
CA ASP A 17 4.44 -0.82 -5.78
C ASP A 17 5.34 -2.06 -5.65
N ARG A 18 5.30 -2.92 -6.69
CA ARG A 18 6.13 -4.13 -6.80
C ARG A 18 7.60 -3.80 -7.14
N GLY A 19 7.86 -2.62 -7.69
CA GLY A 19 9.19 -2.10 -8.03
C GLY A 19 9.87 -1.38 -6.87
N ASN A 20 9.24 -1.33 -5.70
CA ASN A 20 9.73 -0.58 -4.55
C ASN A 20 11.18 -0.98 -4.20
N PRO A 21 12.12 -0.02 -4.08
CA PRO A 21 13.53 -0.28 -3.77
C PRO A 21 13.73 -1.13 -2.50
N ARG A 22 12.77 -1.08 -1.56
CA ARG A 22 12.76 -1.90 -0.33
C ARG A 22 12.53 -3.39 -0.59
N LEU A 23 12.10 -3.76 -1.79
CA LEU A 23 11.81 -5.12 -2.25
C LEU A 23 12.91 -5.68 -3.19
N VAL A 24 13.94 -4.90 -3.52
CA VAL A 24 14.98 -5.26 -4.49
C VAL A 24 15.75 -6.52 -4.05
N GLY A 25 15.84 -7.49 -4.97
CA GLY A 25 16.60 -8.74 -4.83
C GLY A 25 15.79 -10.00 -5.13
N GLU A 26 14.46 -9.97 -4.98
CA GLU A 26 13.60 -11.17 -5.05
C GLU A 26 12.20 -10.90 -5.67
N ALA A 27 11.92 -9.68 -6.14
CA ALA A 27 10.56 -9.17 -6.37
C ALA A 27 9.97 -9.33 -7.77
N THR A 28 10.67 -9.97 -8.72
CA THR A 28 10.22 -9.97 -10.13
C THR A 28 8.86 -10.66 -10.33
N ASP A 29 8.45 -11.56 -9.43
CA ASP A 29 7.13 -12.24 -9.41
C ASP A 29 6.45 -12.21 -8.03
N ALA A 30 6.73 -11.21 -7.19
CA ALA A 30 6.20 -11.18 -5.82
C ALA A 30 4.68 -10.93 -5.78
N SER A 31 3.94 -11.82 -5.12
CA SER A 31 2.51 -11.64 -4.86
C SER A 31 2.26 -10.51 -3.84
N ASP A 32 1.04 -9.98 -3.81
CA ASP A 32 0.67 -8.93 -2.85
C ASP A 32 0.85 -9.42 -1.40
N GLU A 33 0.58 -10.69 -1.12
CA GLU A 33 0.84 -11.34 0.18
C GLU A 33 2.33 -11.29 0.54
N TRP A 34 3.22 -11.58 -0.41
CA TRP A 34 4.66 -11.54 -0.17
C TRP A 34 5.13 -10.11 0.17
N ILE A 35 4.64 -9.11 -0.57
CA ILE A 35 4.97 -7.70 -0.35
C ILE A 35 4.48 -7.25 1.03
N VAL A 36 3.24 -7.57 1.36
CA VAL A 36 2.65 -7.24 2.66
C VAL A 36 3.40 -7.95 3.79
N ALA A 37 3.75 -9.24 3.65
CA ALA A 37 4.53 -9.97 4.64
C ALA A 37 5.94 -9.40 4.82
N ARG A 38 6.56 -8.90 3.75
CA ARG A 38 7.87 -8.25 3.81
C ARG A 38 7.81 -6.92 4.56
N LEU A 39 6.79 -6.10 4.27
CA LEU A 39 6.53 -4.85 4.97
C LEU A 39 6.14 -5.10 6.43
N TYR A 40 5.40 -6.18 6.72
CA TYR A 40 4.98 -6.58 8.07
C TYR A 40 6.14 -6.82 9.03
N ARG A 41 7.28 -7.28 8.53
CA ARG A 41 8.49 -7.44 9.34
C ARG A 41 9.17 -6.12 9.70
N SER A 42 8.71 -4.98 9.19
CA SER A 42 9.21 -3.66 9.60
C SER A 42 8.56 -3.19 10.90
N ALA A 43 9.35 -2.63 11.82
CA ALA A 43 8.85 -2.07 13.07
C ALA A 43 7.80 -0.96 12.84
N GLU A 44 8.00 -0.17 11.80
CA GLU A 44 7.12 0.95 11.42
C GLU A 44 5.73 0.45 10.98
N LEU A 45 5.63 -0.70 10.30
CA LEU A 45 4.32 -1.26 9.96
C LEU A 45 3.57 -1.75 11.20
N GLN A 46 4.28 -2.36 12.15
CA GLN A 46 3.68 -2.81 13.42
C GLN A 46 3.09 -1.63 14.20
N GLU A 47 3.79 -0.50 14.24
CA GLU A 47 3.27 0.73 14.86
C GLU A 47 1.99 1.23 14.19
N LEU A 48 1.90 1.15 12.85
CA LEU A 48 0.68 1.49 12.12
C LEU A 48 -0.47 0.53 12.44
N LEU A 49 -0.21 -0.77 12.51
CA LEU A 49 -1.21 -1.79 12.85
C LEU A 49 -1.77 -1.63 14.28
N GLN A 50 -0.98 -1.08 15.22
CA GLN A 50 -1.47 -0.77 16.57
C GLN A 50 -2.15 0.61 16.65
N SER A 51 -1.61 1.61 15.97
CA SER A 51 -2.09 2.99 16.08
C SER A 51 -3.40 3.26 15.35
N ILE A 52 -3.61 2.65 14.17
CA ILE A 52 -4.82 2.89 13.36
C ILE A 52 -6.09 2.39 14.07
N PRO A 53 -6.15 1.17 14.64
CA PRO A 53 -7.31 0.74 15.42
C PRO A 53 -7.55 1.58 16.68
N ALA A 54 -6.47 2.07 17.31
CA ALA A 54 -6.56 2.84 18.55
C ALA A 54 -6.99 4.30 18.33
N ASN A 55 -6.56 4.93 17.24
CA ASN A 55 -6.70 6.38 17.02
C ASN A 55 -7.47 6.74 15.75
N GLY A 56 -7.83 5.76 14.92
CA GLY A 56 -8.32 5.97 13.57
C GLY A 56 -7.20 6.19 12.55
N TYR A 57 -7.56 6.17 11.27
CA TYR A 57 -6.64 6.52 10.19
C TYR A 57 -6.51 8.05 10.08
N LEU A 58 -5.28 8.55 10.15
CA LEU A 58 -4.98 9.97 9.93
C LEU A 58 -4.70 10.20 8.44
N ASP A 59 -5.51 11.06 7.82
CA ASP A 59 -5.43 11.42 6.39
C ASP A 59 -4.58 12.69 6.14
N ASN A 60 -3.62 12.94 7.03
CA ASN A 60 -2.75 14.13 7.01
C ASN A 60 -1.77 14.16 5.83
N GLU A 61 -1.45 13.01 5.25
CA GLU A 61 -0.56 12.88 4.11
C GLU A 61 -1.28 12.07 3.01
N PRO A 62 -1.57 12.63 1.83
CA PRO A 62 -2.19 11.85 0.75
C PRO A 62 -1.23 10.78 0.24
N PHE A 63 -1.77 9.76 -0.44
CA PHE A 63 -0.95 8.82 -1.20
C PHE A 63 -0.48 9.49 -2.49
N VAL A 64 0.78 9.30 -2.86
CA VAL A 64 1.27 9.63 -4.21
C VAL A 64 1.15 8.36 -5.04
N VAL A 65 0.46 8.46 -6.17
CA VAL A 65 0.17 7.32 -7.03
C VAL A 65 0.60 7.58 -8.47
N MET A 66 0.88 6.51 -9.20
CA MET A 66 1.06 6.49 -10.64
C MET A 66 -0.11 5.75 -11.29
N GLU A 67 -0.67 6.30 -12.35
CA GLU A 67 -1.62 5.54 -13.17
C GLU A 67 -0.89 4.39 -13.87
N ASP A 68 -1.53 3.23 -13.88
CA ASP A 68 -1.03 2.03 -14.56
C ASP A 68 -1.82 1.87 -15.86
N ASP A 69 -1.35 2.53 -16.92
CA ASP A 69 -2.00 2.55 -18.23
C ASP A 69 -2.07 1.15 -18.88
N ASP A 70 -1.18 0.25 -18.48
CA ASP A 70 -1.10 -1.12 -18.99
C ASP A 70 -2.06 -2.09 -18.27
N ALA A 71 -2.74 -1.63 -17.21
CA ALA A 71 -3.68 -2.44 -16.46
C ALA A 71 -5.12 -2.30 -16.95
N ASP A 72 -5.79 -3.44 -17.17
CA ASP A 72 -7.20 -3.51 -17.62
C ASP A 72 -8.20 -2.77 -16.70
N ASP A 73 -7.88 -2.64 -15.41
CA ASP A 73 -8.71 -1.97 -14.40
C ASP A 73 -8.28 -0.52 -14.11
N HIS A 74 -7.22 -0.03 -14.78
CA HIS A 74 -6.58 1.27 -14.54
C HIS A 74 -6.33 1.56 -13.06
N ALA A 75 -6.05 0.52 -12.26
CA ALA A 75 -5.84 0.67 -10.83
C ALA A 75 -4.47 1.34 -10.57
N PRO A 76 -4.42 2.52 -9.92
CA PRO A 76 -3.17 3.24 -9.73
C PRO A 76 -2.27 2.56 -8.70
N ILE A 77 -0.97 2.67 -8.91
CA ILE A 77 0.09 2.10 -8.08
C ILE A 77 0.54 3.16 -7.06
N ALA A 78 0.54 2.82 -5.77
CA ALA A 78 1.03 3.71 -4.72
C ALA A 78 2.56 3.77 -4.72
N LEU A 79 3.12 4.91 -5.11
CA LEU A 79 4.56 5.21 -5.10
C LEU A 79 5.05 5.68 -3.72
N GLU A 80 4.18 6.36 -2.99
CA GLU A 80 4.43 6.81 -1.62
C GLU A 80 3.25 6.46 -0.72
N GLY A 81 3.56 5.89 0.44
CA GLY A 81 2.56 5.45 1.43
C GLY A 81 2.29 3.95 1.42
N ASP A 82 3.04 3.16 0.65
CA ASP A 82 3.01 1.70 0.53
C ASP A 82 2.92 0.98 1.89
N ARG A 83 3.59 1.47 2.94
CA ARG A 83 3.41 0.97 4.32
C ARG A 83 1.99 1.20 4.88
N ARG A 84 1.44 2.41 4.70
CA ARG A 84 0.06 2.73 5.10
C ARG A 84 -0.94 1.90 4.31
N LEU A 85 -0.71 1.72 3.00
CA LEU A 85 -1.55 0.86 2.17
C LEU A 85 -1.50 -0.61 2.65
N ALA A 86 -0.31 -1.12 2.96
CA ALA A 86 -0.14 -2.46 3.52
C ALA A 86 -0.83 -2.62 4.87
N ALA A 87 -0.75 -1.62 5.77
CA ALA A 87 -1.44 -1.63 7.06
C ALA A 87 -2.96 -1.68 6.88
N LEU A 88 -3.50 -0.83 5.99
CA LEU A 88 -4.94 -0.78 5.71
C LEU A 88 -5.45 -2.08 5.10
N ARG A 89 -4.69 -2.69 4.18
CA ARG A 89 -5.00 -4.00 3.62
C ARG A 89 -4.99 -5.09 4.69
N LEU A 90 -3.98 -5.12 5.56
CA LEU A 90 -3.89 -6.09 6.67
C LEU A 90 -5.02 -5.96 7.69
N LEU A 91 -5.43 -4.74 8.01
CA LEU A 91 -6.53 -4.51 8.94
C LEU A 91 -7.88 -4.96 8.36
N ARG A 92 -8.04 -4.91 7.02
CA ARG A 92 -9.23 -5.39 6.31
C ARG A 92 -9.20 -6.90 6.07
N GLU A 93 -8.03 -7.42 5.71
CA GLU A 93 -7.82 -8.81 5.32
C GLU A 93 -6.60 -9.40 6.05
N PRO A 94 -6.74 -9.76 7.35
CA PRO A 94 -5.62 -10.27 8.15
C PRO A 94 -4.99 -11.56 7.61
N ALA A 95 -5.70 -12.28 6.74
CA ALA A 95 -5.23 -13.52 6.13
C ALA A 95 -4.11 -13.32 5.09
N LEU A 96 -3.82 -12.08 4.67
CA LEU A 96 -2.77 -11.76 3.69
C LEU A 96 -1.34 -12.09 4.15
N VAL A 97 -1.11 -12.33 5.46
CA VAL A 97 0.22 -12.62 6.03
C VAL A 97 0.21 -13.95 6.80
N ARG A 98 -0.54 -14.95 6.33
CA ARG A 98 -0.60 -16.25 7.01
C ARG A 98 0.62 -17.13 6.75
#